data_AF-A0AAV4NP90-F1
#
_entry.id   AF-A0AAV4NP90-F1
#
_cell.length_a   1.000
_cell.length_b   1.000
_cell.length_c   1.000
_cell.angle_alpha   90.00
_cell.angle_beta   90.00
_cell.angle_gamma   90.00
#
_symmetry.space_group_name_H-M   'P 1'
#
loop_
_entity.id
_entity.type
_entity.pdbx_description
1 polymer ?
#
loop_
_entity_poly.entity_id
_entity_poly.type
_entity_poly.pdbx_seq_one_letter_code
_entity_poly.pdbx_strand_id
1 'polypeptide(L)'
;MKLSQRLLVIISVLCLVFLIICFVENELKNSDLTEGENSVHGRQHFIFHRRFLNREENSKISAENANHALNVIPLPPKNLNKKNVSSVSTSTTASTTKEPRDEFLDLYKYSTLSPNFRQYMEWPPYFRLPKHNPTLADVLKVRIRPNMTNWEKFHLQISKYYMFPENSKVVENLLKDLATRKIIGVEQLPGGTQLKLILTFDDGAKALFKPMRFPREVETLPNHFYFTDFERHVSEIASFHLDKVLGFRRTPPCVGRKVNISEEFYPLVEPDLHKTFFISPAGNVCFHGQCTYYCDTSHAICGDPHMLEGSLSIWLPLATSWTGNPFEARGGGPTTSDARQPGRRITITVSTK
;
A
#
# COMPACT_ATOMS: atom_id res chain seq x y z
N MET A 1 -28.23 55.48 -18.62
CA MET A 1 -29.16 54.40 -19.04
C MET A 1 -30.29 54.30 -18.03
N LYS A 2 -31.55 54.30 -18.50
CA LYS A 2 -32.72 54.11 -17.63
C LYS A 2 -32.67 52.69 -17.02
N LEU A 3 -33.22 52.50 -15.82
CA LEU A 3 -33.20 51.22 -15.08
C LEU A 3 -33.69 50.04 -15.95
N SER A 4 -34.67 50.29 -16.81
CA SER A 4 -35.19 49.33 -17.80
C SER A 4 -34.14 48.83 -18.80
N GLN A 5 -33.22 49.69 -19.22
CA GLN A 5 -32.14 49.31 -20.14
C GLN A 5 -31.05 48.49 -19.43
N ARG A 6 -30.78 48.74 -18.14
CA ARG A 6 -29.83 47.94 -17.35
C ARG A 6 -30.36 46.52 -17.11
N LEU A 7 -31.67 46.40 -16.82
CA LEU A 7 -32.31 45.11 -16.64
C LEU A 7 -32.29 44.28 -17.93
N LEU A 8 -32.53 44.93 -19.08
CA LEU A 8 -32.47 44.27 -20.39
C LEU A 8 -31.06 43.75 -20.72
N VAL A 9 -30.02 44.51 -20.39
CA VAL A 9 -28.62 44.09 -20.57
C VAL A 9 -28.27 42.92 -19.65
N ILE A 10 -28.69 42.95 -18.39
CA ILE A 10 -28.45 41.84 -17.45
C ILE A 10 -29.15 40.55 -17.93
N ILE A 11 -30.40 40.65 -18.38
CA ILE A 11 -31.14 39.50 -18.92
C ILE A 11 -30.44 38.97 -20.19
N SER A 12 -29.97 39.85 -21.07
CA SER A 12 -29.23 39.47 -22.28
C SER A 12 -27.93 38.71 -21.96
N VAL A 13 -27.16 39.19 -20.97
CA VAL A 13 -25.92 38.52 -20.53
C VAL A 13 -26.22 37.17 -19.88
N LEU A 14 -27.27 37.07 -19.06
CA LEU A 14 -27.67 35.80 -18.44
C LEU A 14 -28.13 34.78 -19.48
N CYS A 15 -28.90 35.20 -20.49
CA CYS A 15 -29.27 34.32 -21.61
C CYS A 15 -28.05 33.84 -22.40
N LEU A 16 -27.07 34.71 -22.64
CA LEU A 16 -25.84 34.34 -23.34
C LEU A 16 -25.02 33.31 -22.54
N VAL A 17 -24.88 33.51 -21.23
CA VAL A 17 -24.19 32.56 -20.34
C VAL A 17 -24.91 31.21 -20.33
N PHE A 18 -26.24 31.21 -20.25
CA PHE A 18 -27.04 29.98 -20.28
C PHE A 18 -26.86 29.22 -21.61
N LEU A 19 -26.87 29.93 -22.74
CA LEU A 19 -26.63 29.32 -24.06
C LEU A 19 -25.22 28.72 -24.18
N ILE A 20 -24.21 29.37 -23.61
CA ILE A 20 -22.83 28.83 -23.59
C ILE A 20 -22.76 27.56 -22.74
N ILE A 21 -23.42 27.53 -21.58
CA ILE A 21 -23.48 26.33 -20.72
C ILE A 21 -24.17 25.18 -21.46
N CYS A 22 -25.33 25.42 -22.10
CA CYS A 22 -26.03 24.40 -22.88
C CYS A 22 -25.20 23.91 -24.07
N PHE A 23 -24.44 24.79 -24.74
CA PHE A 23 -23.56 24.41 -25.83
C PHE A 23 -22.40 23.53 -25.33
N VAL A 24 -21.77 23.88 -24.20
CA VAL A 24 -20.70 23.09 -23.59
C VAL A 24 -21.20 21.73 -23.11
N GLU A 25 -22.38 21.66 -22.49
CA GLU A 25 -23.00 20.38 -22.11
C GLU A 25 -23.34 19.51 -23.32
N ASN A 26 -23.79 20.12 -24.43
CA ASN A 26 -24.10 19.39 -25.66
C ASN A 26 -22.83 18.88 -26.36
N GLU A 27 -21.74 19.65 -26.36
CA GLU A 27 -20.43 19.20 -26.87
C GLU A 27 -19.83 18.09 -26.00
N LEU A 28 -19.90 18.19 -24.66
CA LEU A 28 -19.51 17.11 -23.74
C LEU A 28 -20.29 15.82 -23.99
N LYS A 29 -21.59 15.94 -24.24
CA LYS A 29 -22.47 14.80 -24.55
C LYS A 29 -22.20 14.19 -25.94
N ASN A 30 -21.79 15.01 -26.91
CA ASN A 30 -21.40 14.55 -28.24
C ASN A 30 -19.99 13.93 -28.26
N SER A 31 -19.06 14.36 -27.41
CA SER A 31 -17.76 13.69 -27.24
C SER A 31 -17.91 12.29 -26.63
N ASP A 32 -18.85 12.09 -25.71
CA ASP A 32 -19.17 10.75 -25.16
C ASP A 32 -19.80 9.80 -26.20
N LEU A 33 -20.47 10.34 -27.23
CA LEU A 33 -21.11 9.54 -28.28
C LEU A 33 -20.17 9.21 -29.45
N THR A 34 -19.10 9.98 -29.65
CA THR A 34 -18.18 9.82 -30.79
C THR A 34 -16.92 8.98 -30.49
N GLU A 35 -16.57 8.75 -29.22
CA GLU A 35 -15.57 7.73 -28.86
C GLU A 35 -16.11 6.27 -28.94
N GLY A 36 -17.41 6.09 -29.19
CA GLY A 36 -18.08 4.78 -29.18
C GLY A 36 -18.05 3.95 -30.46
N GLU A 37 -17.46 4.42 -31.58
CA GLU A 37 -17.62 3.78 -32.89
C GLU A 37 -16.35 3.20 -33.56
N ASN A 38 -15.19 3.17 -32.88
CA ASN A 38 -13.98 2.52 -33.43
C ASN A 38 -13.25 1.62 -32.42
N SER A 39 -13.82 0.45 -32.08
CA SER A 39 -13.06 -0.78 -31.75
C SER A 39 -13.99 -1.96 -31.48
N VAL A 40 -14.04 -2.91 -32.41
CA VAL A 40 -14.87 -4.13 -32.36
C VAL A 40 -14.39 -5.14 -31.29
N HIS A 41 -13.34 -4.84 -30.52
CA HIS A 41 -12.85 -5.72 -29.43
C HIS A 41 -13.39 -5.38 -28.02
N GLY A 42 -14.08 -4.24 -27.85
CA GLY A 42 -14.53 -3.74 -26.53
C GLY A 42 -15.94 -4.20 -26.08
N ARG A 43 -16.73 -4.84 -26.95
CA ARG A 43 -18.16 -5.11 -26.68
C ARG A 43 -18.43 -6.23 -25.67
N GLN A 44 -17.54 -7.21 -25.52
CA GLN A 44 -17.76 -8.29 -24.54
C GLN A 44 -17.50 -7.84 -23.09
N HIS A 45 -16.59 -6.88 -22.89
CA HIS A 45 -16.20 -6.41 -21.56
C HIS A 45 -17.27 -5.50 -20.93
N PHE A 46 -17.91 -4.64 -21.72
CA PHE A 46 -18.96 -3.74 -21.23
C PHE A 46 -20.29 -4.44 -20.89
N ILE A 47 -20.64 -5.52 -21.60
CA ILE A 47 -21.87 -6.30 -21.31
C ILE A 47 -21.75 -7.04 -19.97
N PHE A 48 -20.54 -7.48 -19.59
CA PHE A 48 -20.28 -8.09 -18.29
C PHE A 48 -20.32 -7.09 -17.14
N HIS A 49 -19.75 -5.89 -17.32
CA HIS A 49 -19.68 -4.90 -16.24
C HIS A 49 -21.06 -4.35 -15.84
N ARG A 50 -21.98 -4.21 -16.81
CA ARG A 50 -23.36 -3.73 -16.55
C ARG A 50 -24.22 -4.76 -15.80
N ARG A 51 -23.92 -6.07 -15.92
CA ARG A 51 -24.62 -7.12 -15.14
C ARG A 51 -24.22 -7.16 -13.67
N PHE A 52 -23.06 -6.62 -13.30
CA PHE A 52 -22.57 -6.63 -11.91
C PHE A 52 -22.96 -5.39 -11.09
N LEU A 53 -23.27 -4.26 -11.74
CA LEU A 53 -23.70 -3.04 -11.05
C LEU A 53 -25.20 -2.99 -10.72
N ASN A 54 -26.03 -3.87 -11.31
CA ASN A 54 -27.46 -3.96 -10.97
C ASN A 54 -27.77 -4.93 -9.81
N ARG A 55 -26.76 -5.35 -9.02
CA ARG A 55 -26.98 -6.23 -7.86
C ARG A 55 -27.44 -5.48 -6.60
N GLU A 56 -27.55 -4.15 -6.64
CA GLU A 56 -28.14 -3.36 -5.56
C GLU A 56 -29.67 -3.39 -5.52
N GLU A 57 -30.35 -3.82 -6.59
CA GLU A 57 -31.81 -4.05 -6.55
C GLU A 57 -32.20 -5.45 -6.04
N ASN A 58 -31.33 -6.46 -6.18
CA ASN A 58 -31.62 -7.83 -5.73
C ASN A 58 -31.29 -8.10 -4.25
N SER A 59 -30.60 -7.19 -3.56
CA SER A 59 -30.35 -7.28 -2.12
C SER A 59 -31.56 -6.84 -1.27
N LYS A 60 -32.53 -6.13 -1.86
CA LYS A 60 -33.79 -5.77 -1.19
C LYS A 60 -34.85 -6.87 -1.24
N ILE A 61 -34.73 -7.85 -2.14
CA ILE A 61 -35.69 -8.97 -2.27
C ILE A 61 -35.39 -10.11 -1.28
N SER A 62 -34.19 -10.19 -0.72
CA SER A 62 -33.85 -11.22 0.30
C SER A 62 -34.23 -10.84 1.73
N ALA A 63 -34.75 -9.63 1.97
CA ALA A 63 -35.19 -9.17 3.29
C ALA A 63 -36.71 -9.33 3.54
N GLU A 64 -37.51 -9.69 2.52
CA GLU A 64 -38.98 -9.81 2.66
C GLU A 64 -39.52 -11.25 2.75
N ASN A 65 -38.69 -12.29 2.61
CA ASN A 65 -39.16 -13.69 2.67
C ASN A 65 -38.81 -14.45 3.96
N ALA A 66 -38.45 -13.75 5.05
CA ALA A 66 -38.18 -14.37 6.35
C ALA A 66 -39.45 -14.70 7.18
N ASN A 67 -40.65 -14.63 6.60
CA ASN A 67 -41.91 -14.91 7.29
C ASN A 67 -42.81 -15.85 6.47
N HIS A 68 -42.51 -17.15 6.45
CA HIS A 68 -43.58 -18.16 6.34
C HIS A 68 -43.16 -19.58 6.81
N ALA A 69 -43.90 -20.05 7.81
CA ALA A 69 -44.25 -21.42 8.25
C ALA A 69 -43.24 -22.59 8.12
N LEU A 70 -42.96 -23.15 9.30
CA LEU A 70 -42.47 -24.50 9.59
C LEU A 70 -43.13 -25.59 8.73
N ASN A 71 -42.33 -26.48 8.14
CA ASN A 71 -42.75 -27.83 7.77
C ASN A 71 -41.77 -28.86 8.35
N VAL A 72 -42.33 -29.71 9.21
CA VAL A 72 -41.71 -30.81 9.95
C VAL A 72 -41.49 -31.99 9.02
N ILE A 73 -40.30 -32.60 9.04
CA ILE A 73 -40.02 -33.91 8.42
C ILE A 73 -39.53 -34.88 9.53
N PRO A 74 -39.97 -36.16 9.56
CA PRO A 74 -39.95 -36.99 10.76
C PRO A 74 -38.60 -37.68 11.04
N LEU A 75 -38.29 -37.85 12.33
CA LEU A 75 -37.20 -38.68 12.85
C LEU A 75 -37.48 -40.18 12.66
N PRO A 76 -36.47 -41.03 12.33
CA PRO A 76 -36.59 -42.48 12.44
C PRO A 76 -36.28 -42.96 13.88
N PRO A 77 -36.75 -44.17 14.26
CA PRO A 77 -36.98 -44.54 15.66
C PRO A 77 -35.71 -44.94 16.43
N LYS A 78 -35.73 -44.69 17.74
CA LYS A 78 -34.77 -45.16 18.73
C LYS A 78 -35.19 -46.52 19.33
N ASN A 79 -34.18 -47.38 19.53
CA ASN A 79 -34.04 -48.55 20.44
C ASN A 79 -33.66 -49.82 19.65
N LEU A 80 -32.72 -50.67 20.07
CA LEU A 80 -31.85 -50.80 21.24
C LEU A 80 -30.78 -51.86 20.86
N ASN A 81 -29.50 -51.62 21.14
CA ASN A 81 -28.66 -52.53 21.95
C ASN A 81 -27.16 -52.18 21.89
N LYS A 82 -26.63 -51.93 23.10
CA LYS A 82 -25.20 -51.94 23.44
C LYS A 82 -24.53 -53.20 22.89
N LYS A 83 -23.43 -53.05 22.14
CA LYS A 83 -22.22 -53.87 22.27
C LYS A 83 -21.03 -53.23 21.54
N ASN A 84 -19.96 -53.09 22.32
CA ASN A 84 -18.56 -52.91 21.96
C ASN A 84 -18.16 -51.65 21.16
N VAL A 85 -17.77 -50.65 21.95
CA VAL A 85 -16.82 -49.60 21.59
C VAL A 85 -15.56 -50.25 21.00
N SER A 86 -15.29 -49.95 19.74
CA SER A 86 -13.94 -49.94 19.17
C SER A 86 -13.84 -48.62 18.43
N SER A 87 -13.36 -47.61 19.14
CA SER A 87 -13.02 -46.31 18.59
C SER A 87 -11.94 -46.51 17.54
N VAL A 88 -12.32 -46.45 16.25
CA VAL A 88 -11.37 -46.13 15.19
C VAL A 88 -11.05 -44.65 15.36
N SER A 89 -10.07 -44.40 16.23
CA SER A 89 -9.36 -43.14 16.31
C SER A 89 -8.60 -43.01 15.00
N THR A 90 -9.18 -42.35 14.00
CA THR A 90 -8.40 -41.81 12.89
C THR A 90 -7.54 -40.69 13.48
N SER A 91 -6.44 -41.11 14.09
CA SER A 91 -5.32 -40.25 14.41
C SER A 91 -4.74 -39.83 13.07
N THR A 92 -5.22 -38.69 12.56
CA THR A 92 -4.47 -37.95 11.56
C THR A 92 -3.21 -37.50 12.25
N THR A 93 -2.20 -38.38 12.21
CA THR A 93 -0.86 -38.09 12.67
C THR A 93 -0.36 -37.01 11.72
N ALA A 94 -0.49 -35.75 12.13
CA ALA A 94 0.15 -34.65 11.45
C ALA A 94 1.65 -34.97 11.43
N SER A 95 2.13 -35.39 10.25
CA SER A 95 3.54 -35.63 10.01
C SER A 95 4.27 -34.32 10.27
N THR A 96 4.82 -34.17 11.46
CA THR A 96 5.73 -33.10 11.85
C THR A 96 7.13 -33.41 11.33
N THR A 97 7.24 -33.83 10.07
CA THR A 97 8.50 -33.75 9.34
C THR A 97 8.61 -32.31 8.86
N LYS A 98 9.25 -31.44 9.65
CA LYS A 98 9.73 -30.16 9.13
C LYS A 98 10.55 -30.49 7.90
N GLU A 99 10.11 -30.01 6.73
CA GLU A 99 10.93 -30.14 5.53
C GLU A 99 12.34 -29.63 5.84
N PRO A 100 13.39 -30.29 5.30
CA PRO A 100 14.74 -29.83 5.48
C PRO A 100 14.84 -28.36 5.04
N ARG A 101 15.53 -27.56 5.85
CA ARG A 101 15.71 -26.14 5.57
C ARG A 101 16.44 -25.99 4.24
N ASP A 102 15.83 -25.28 3.30
CA ASP A 102 16.48 -24.92 2.04
C ASP A 102 17.74 -24.08 2.32
N GLU A 103 18.84 -24.48 1.71
CA GLU A 103 20.13 -23.80 1.79
C GLU A 103 20.26 -22.68 0.72
N PHE A 104 19.28 -22.55 -0.17
CA PHE A 104 19.20 -21.52 -1.21
C PHE A 104 20.46 -21.48 -2.10
N LEU A 105 20.98 -22.65 -2.46
CA LEU A 105 22.22 -22.79 -3.25
C LEU A 105 22.11 -22.15 -4.64
N ASP A 106 20.90 -22.12 -5.19
CA ASP A 106 20.57 -21.46 -6.46
C ASP A 106 20.71 -19.92 -6.38
N LEU A 107 20.41 -19.33 -5.21
CA LEU A 107 20.54 -17.90 -4.95
C LEU A 107 21.97 -17.49 -4.57
N TYR A 108 22.78 -18.40 -4.01
CA TYR A 108 24.11 -18.07 -3.48
C TYR A 108 25.00 -17.32 -4.49
N LYS A 109 25.04 -17.77 -5.75
CA LYS A 109 25.88 -17.14 -6.80
C LYS A 109 25.49 -15.70 -7.13
N TYR A 110 24.23 -15.32 -6.91
CA TYR A 110 23.70 -13.98 -7.13
C TYR A 110 23.79 -13.08 -5.87
N SER A 111 24.06 -13.68 -4.72
CA SER A 111 24.12 -12.98 -3.45
C SER A 111 25.44 -12.25 -3.24
N THR A 112 25.42 -11.15 -2.48
CA THR A 112 26.62 -10.41 -2.04
C THR A 112 27.61 -11.26 -1.22
N LEU A 113 27.22 -12.47 -0.81
CA LEU A 113 28.06 -13.44 -0.10
C LEU A 113 28.99 -14.22 -1.05
N SER A 114 28.69 -14.25 -2.35
CA SER A 114 29.53 -14.86 -3.37
C SER A 114 30.60 -13.86 -3.84
N PRO A 115 31.89 -14.21 -3.87
CA PRO A 115 32.96 -13.30 -4.34
C PRO A 115 32.74 -12.76 -5.76
N ASN A 116 32.06 -13.53 -6.62
CA ASN A 116 31.87 -13.22 -8.03
C ASN A 116 30.47 -12.67 -8.35
N PHE A 117 29.64 -12.36 -7.35
CA PHE A 117 28.24 -11.99 -7.57
C PHE A 117 28.05 -10.79 -8.50
N ARG A 118 28.97 -9.80 -8.48
CA ARG A 118 28.91 -8.60 -9.32
C ARG A 118 28.93 -8.93 -10.81
N GLN A 119 29.59 -10.02 -11.21
CA GLN A 119 29.60 -10.49 -12.60
C GLN A 119 28.22 -10.93 -13.07
N TYR A 120 27.36 -11.39 -12.16
CA TYR A 120 26.02 -11.88 -12.47
C TYR A 120 24.93 -10.80 -12.32
N MET A 121 25.16 -9.78 -11.49
CA MET A 121 24.13 -8.81 -11.10
C MET A 121 24.29 -7.42 -11.75
N GLU A 122 25.42 -7.11 -12.37
CA GLU A 122 25.58 -5.85 -13.14
C GLU A 122 24.88 -5.97 -14.51
N TRP A 123 23.70 -5.35 -14.66
CA TRP A 123 22.92 -5.37 -15.91
C TRP A 123 22.99 -4.04 -16.69
N PRO A 124 23.28 -4.05 -18.00
CA PRO A 124 24.03 -5.08 -18.74
C PRO A 124 25.50 -5.15 -18.25
N PRO A 125 26.23 -6.25 -18.53
CA PRO A 125 27.63 -6.48 -18.09
C PRO A 125 28.67 -5.45 -18.61
N TYR A 126 28.20 -4.39 -19.28
CA TYR A 126 28.98 -3.28 -19.81
C TYR A 126 28.66 -1.92 -19.15
N PHE A 127 27.59 -1.83 -18.36
CA PHE A 127 27.19 -0.58 -17.72
C PHE A 127 27.78 -0.49 -16.32
N ARG A 128 29.06 -0.12 -16.24
CA ARG A 128 29.60 0.36 -14.97
C ARG A 128 28.88 1.64 -14.61
N LEU A 129 28.18 1.61 -13.48
CA LEU A 129 27.57 2.83 -12.92
C LEU A 129 28.65 3.93 -12.85
N PRO A 130 28.33 5.17 -13.26
CA PRO A 130 29.26 6.26 -13.16
C PRO A 130 29.83 6.38 -11.74
N LYS A 131 31.14 6.63 -11.64
CA LYS A 131 31.81 6.86 -10.34
C LYS A 131 31.16 7.99 -9.53
N HIS A 132 30.58 8.97 -10.24
CA HIS A 132 29.84 10.05 -9.60
C HIS A 132 28.44 9.56 -9.17
N ASN A 133 28.28 9.39 -7.86
CA ASN A 133 27.05 8.94 -7.21
C ASN A 133 26.73 9.87 -6.02
N PRO A 134 26.27 11.10 -6.27
CA PRO A 134 26.00 12.05 -5.20
C PRO A 134 24.85 11.55 -4.32
N THR A 135 24.97 11.81 -3.03
CA THR A 135 23.92 11.62 -2.03
C THR A 135 23.00 12.82 -1.95
N LEU A 136 21.84 12.69 -1.29
CA LEU A 136 20.99 13.83 -0.98
C LEU A 136 21.75 14.87 -0.14
N ALA A 137 22.60 14.47 0.80
CA ALA A 137 23.49 15.38 1.51
C ALA A 137 24.37 16.22 0.57
N ASP A 138 24.97 15.60 -0.45
CA ASP A 138 25.83 16.29 -1.42
C ASP A 138 25.03 17.30 -2.26
N VAL A 139 23.88 16.87 -2.77
CA VAL A 139 22.98 17.67 -3.61
C VAL A 139 22.44 18.87 -2.84
N LEU A 140 22.08 18.67 -1.58
CA LEU A 140 21.52 19.70 -0.71
C LEU A 140 22.58 20.55 0.00
N LYS A 141 23.87 20.17 -0.14
CA LYS A 141 25.00 20.78 0.55
C LYS A 141 24.82 20.77 2.08
N VAL A 142 24.25 19.69 2.60
CA VAL A 142 24.01 19.48 4.04
C VAL A 142 25.04 18.51 4.58
N ARG A 143 25.70 18.87 5.69
CA ARG A 143 26.63 17.96 6.38
C ARG A 143 25.86 17.07 7.35
N ILE A 144 26.04 15.76 7.24
CA ILE A 144 25.52 14.79 8.21
C ILE A 144 26.25 15.00 9.55
N ARG A 145 25.48 15.26 10.61
CA ARG A 145 26.01 15.45 11.97
C ARG A 145 25.90 14.15 12.78
N PRO A 146 26.83 13.88 13.71
CA PRO A 146 26.77 12.67 14.55
C PRO A 146 25.48 12.56 15.39
N ASN A 147 24.91 13.70 15.80
CA ASN A 147 23.73 13.78 16.67
C ASN A 147 22.38 13.69 15.92
N MET A 148 22.37 13.57 14.59
CA MET A 148 21.14 13.34 13.83
C MET A 148 20.56 11.95 14.13
N THR A 149 19.24 11.81 13.99
CA THR A 149 18.56 10.53 14.11
C THR A 149 18.96 9.58 12.97
N ASN A 150 18.70 8.27 13.12
CA ASN A 150 19.03 7.31 12.07
C ASN A 150 18.18 7.53 10.81
N TRP A 151 16.94 7.98 10.95
CA TRP A 151 16.07 8.25 9.80
C TRP A 151 16.54 9.49 9.01
N GLU A 152 17.00 10.55 9.70
CA GLU A 152 17.57 11.74 9.05
C GLU A 152 18.86 11.39 8.30
N LYS A 153 19.76 10.64 8.96
CA LYS A 153 20.99 10.14 8.36
C LYS A 153 20.69 9.27 7.14
N PHE A 154 19.71 8.38 7.24
CA PHE A 154 19.27 7.53 6.15
C PHE A 154 18.80 8.37 4.96
N HIS A 155 17.89 9.32 5.15
CA HIS A 155 17.42 10.20 4.08
C HIS A 155 18.58 10.93 3.41
N LEU A 156 19.49 11.52 4.18
CA LEU A 156 20.64 12.24 3.64
C LEU A 156 21.64 11.34 2.89
N GLN A 157 21.69 10.04 3.20
CA GLN A 157 22.56 9.05 2.54
C GLN A 157 21.97 8.43 1.28
N ILE A 158 20.67 8.65 0.98
CA ILE A 158 20.08 8.20 -0.30
C ILE A 158 20.91 8.80 -1.43
N SER A 159 21.35 7.95 -2.34
CA SER A 159 22.21 8.33 -3.46
C SER A 159 21.49 8.19 -4.79
N LYS A 160 22.10 8.71 -5.86
CA LYS A 160 21.55 8.61 -7.21
C LYS A 160 21.20 7.17 -7.64
N TYR A 161 22.00 6.18 -7.25
CA TYR A 161 21.82 4.78 -7.66
C TYR A 161 21.34 3.83 -6.56
N TYR A 162 21.46 4.22 -5.29
CA TYR A 162 21.18 3.33 -4.15
C TYR A 162 20.38 4.05 -3.07
N MET A 163 19.44 3.34 -2.47
CA MET A 163 18.67 3.82 -1.31
C MET A 163 19.56 3.92 -0.07
N PHE A 164 20.59 3.08 0.06
CA PHE A 164 21.54 3.11 1.16
C PHE A 164 22.90 2.50 0.79
N PRO A 165 23.99 2.86 1.50
CA PRO A 165 25.32 2.27 1.30
C PRO A 165 25.38 0.77 1.64
N GLU A 166 26.32 0.06 1.01
CA GLU A 166 26.67 -1.31 1.40
C GLU A 166 27.18 -1.33 2.85
N ASN A 167 26.78 -2.33 3.64
CA ASN A 167 27.12 -2.47 5.06
C ASN A 167 26.78 -1.25 5.95
N SER A 168 25.70 -0.53 5.61
CA SER A 168 25.27 0.66 6.37
C SER A 168 24.81 0.33 7.79
N LYS A 169 25.59 0.75 8.78
CA LYS A 169 25.21 0.73 10.21
C LYS A 169 24.04 1.65 10.53
N VAL A 170 23.83 2.71 9.75
CA VAL A 170 22.66 3.59 9.88
C VAL A 170 21.39 2.80 9.59
N VAL A 171 21.39 1.97 8.55
CA VAL A 171 20.22 1.12 8.22
C VAL A 171 19.98 0.06 9.28
N GLU A 172 21.03 -0.61 9.78
CA GLU A 172 20.88 -1.59 10.87
C GLU A 172 20.25 -0.97 12.13
N ASN A 173 20.74 0.22 12.53
CA ASN A 173 20.19 0.94 13.67
C ASN A 173 18.78 1.48 13.40
N LEU A 174 18.49 1.90 12.16
CA LEU A 174 17.16 2.35 11.77
C LEU A 174 16.12 1.23 11.85
N LEU A 175 16.46 0.01 11.42
CA LEU A 175 15.58 -1.16 11.56
C LEU A 175 15.28 -1.46 13.03
N LYS A 176 16.28 -1.32 13.90
CA LYS A 176 16.10 -1.45 15.36
C LYS A 176 15.18 -0.35 15.90
N ASP A 177 15.40 0.90 15.49
CA ASP A 177 14.56 2.04 15.88
C ASP A 177 13.09 1.80 15.51
N LEU A 178 12.81 1.39 14.27
CA LEU A 178 11.44 1.07 13.81
C LEU A 178 10.80 -0.06 14.64
N ALA A 179 11.59 -1.09 14.98
CA ALA A 179 11.10 -2.22 15.75
C ALA A 179 10.80 -1.89 17.22
N THR A 180 11.49 -0.91 17.83
CA THR A 180 11.43 -0.70 19.29
C THR A 180 10.97 0.68 19.75
N ARG A 181 11.03 1.72 18.91
CA ARG A 181 10.68 3.08 19.33
C ARG A 181 9.19 3.21 19.68
N LYS A 182 8.89 4.16 20.55
CA LYS A 182 7.52 4.44 20.98
C LYS A 182 6.73 5.05 19.84
N ILE A 183 5.54 4.50 19.57
CA ILE A 183 4.57 5.05 18.63
C ILE A 183 3.82 6.18 19.35
N ILE A 184 3.67 7.33 18.70
CA ILE A 184 3.00 8.52 19.23
C ILE A 184 1.82 9.00 18.35
N GLY A 185 1.64 8.41 17.17
CA GLY A 185 0.52 8.72 16.29
C GLY A 185 0.28 7.60 15.29
N VAL A 186 -1.00 7.35 14.98
CA VAL A 186 -1.43 6.34 14.02
C VAL A 186 -2.48 6.96 13.09
N GLU A 187 -2.12 7.11 11.83
CA GLU A 187 -2.99 7.68 10.79
C GLU A 187 -3.25 6.61 9.73
N GLN A 188 -4.40 6.63 9.07
CA GLN A 188 -4.60 5.79 7.91
C GLN A 188 -4.07 6.49 6.65
N LEU A 189 -3.35 5.76 5.79
CA LEU A 189 -2.94 6.32 4.50
C LEU A 189 -4.19 6.55 3.62
N PRO A 190 -4.50 7.79 3.21
CA PRO A 190 -5.67 8.06 2.37
C PRO A 190 -5.47 7.55 0.93
N GLY A 191 -6.56 7.16 0.27
CA GLY A 191 -6.55 6.84 -1.16
C GLY A 191 -5.85 5.53 -1.55
N GLY A 192 -5.55 4.65 -0.58
CA GLY A 192 -5.00 3.32 -0.83
C GLY A 192 -6.05 2.31 -1.30
N THR A 193 -5.62 1.31 -2.08
CA THR A 193 -6.47 0.18 -2.46
C THR A 193 -6.74 -0.75 -1.27
N GLN A 194 -5.69 -1.12 -0.55
CA GLN A 194 -5.76 -1.94 0.67
C GLN A 194 -5.30 -1.15 1.90
N LEU A 195 -5.65 -1.66 3.09
CA LEU A 195 -5.38 -1.01 4.37
C LEU A 195 -3.88 -0.81 4.62
N LYS A 196 -3.49 0.45 4.86
CA LYS A 196 -2.12 0.85 5.21
C LYS A 196 -2.20 1.95 6.26
N LEU A 197 -1.36 1.86 7.28
CA LEU A 197 -1.27 2.88 8.33
C LEU A 197 0.05 3.63 8.24
N ILE A 198 0.06 4.87 8.70
CA ILE A 198 1.25 5.68 8.92
C ILE A 198 1.46 5.74 10.43
N LEU A 199 2.57 5.20 10.90
CA LEU A 199 2.97 5.32 12.30
C LEU A 199 3.95 6.47 12.44
N THR A 200 3.73 7.33 13.42
CA THR A 200 4.67 8.38 13.82
C THR A 200 5.34 7.99 15.13
N PHE A 201 6.66 8.10 15.20
CA PHE A 201 7.48 7.75 16.36
C PHE A 201 7.90 8.98 17.16
N ASP A 202 8.32 8.75 18.41
CA ASP A 202 8.76 9.77 19.37
C ASP A 202 9.95 10.63 18.91
N ASP A 203 10.76 10.13 17.98
CA ASP A 203 11.87 10.84 17.35
C ASP A 203 11.48 11.59 16.06
N GLY A 204 10.17 11.67 15.77
CA GLY A 204 9.61 12.28 14.58
C GLY A 204 9.70 11.44 13.31
N ALA A 205 10.25 10.23 13.36
CA ALA A 205 10.22 9.32 12.22
C ALA A 205 8.78 8.95 11.87
N LYS A 206 8.51 8.71 10.58
CA LYS A 206 7.29 8.08 10.12
C LYS A 206 7.60 6.75 9.45
N ALA A 207 6.70 5.78 9.53
CA ALA A 207 6.80 4.53 8.79
C ALA A 207 5.43 4.08 8.27
N LEU A 208 5.43 3.44 7.11
CA LEU A 208 4.27 2.75 6.56
C LEU A 208 4.14 1.39 7.24
N PHE A 209 3.01 1.16 7.91
CA PHE A 209 2.66 -0.10 8.53
C PHE A 209 1.64 -0.87 7.69
N LYS A 210 1.95 -2.13 7.40
CA LYS A 210 1.00 -3.09 6.81
C LYS A 210 0.74 -4.21 7.81
N PRO A 211 -0.51 -4.42 8.24
CA PRO A 211 -0.83 -5.44 9.23
C PRO A 211 -0.76 -6.85 8.63
N MET A 212 -0.47 -7.82 9.49
CA MET A 212 -0.63 -9.23 9.20
C MET A 212 -2.12 -9.56 9.02
N ARG A 213 -2.43 -10.28 7.94
CA ARG A 213 -3.80 -10.75 7.63
C ARG A 213 -3.93 -12.27 7.73
N PHE A 214 -2.94 -13.01 7.22
CA PHE A 214 -2.96 -14.46 7.17
C PHE A 214 -1.72 -15.08 7.84
N PRO A 215 -1.84 -16.32 8.35
CA PRO A 215 -0.68 -17.17 8.66
C PRO A 215 0.27 -17.33 7.46
N ARG A 216 1.50 -17.75 7.73
CA ARG A 216 2.57 -17.82 6.70
C ARG A 216 2.31 -18.88 5.64
N GLU A 217 1.58 -19.91 6.03
CA GLU A 217 1.29 -21.12 5.26
C GLU A 217 0.16 -20.91 4.26
N VAL A 218 -0.58 -19.79 4.37
CA VAL A 218 -1.68 -19.49 3.46
C VAL A 218 -1.13 -19.04 2.12
N GLU A 219 -1.39 -19.81 1.07
CA GLU A 219 -1.07 -19.43 -0.31
C GLU A 219 -2.22 -18.67 -0.98
N THR A 220 -1.90 -17.92 -2.03
CA THR A 220 -2.91 -17.25 -2.86
C THR A 220 -3.69 -18.32 -3.62
N LEU A 221 -5.02 -18.23 -3.61
CA LEU A 221 -5.88 -19.22 -4.27
C LEU A 221 -5.61 -19.25 -5.78
N PRO A 222 -5.65 -20.40 -6.47
CA PRO A 222 -5.39 -20.49 -7.91
C PRO A 222 -6.31 -19.63 -8.78
N ASN A 223 -7.53 -19.35 -8.29
CA ASN A 223 -8.52 -18.53 -8.99
C ASN A 223 -8.47 -17.05 -8.60
N HIS A 224 -7.55 -16.64 -7.71
CA HIS A 224 -7.33 -15.24 -7.40
C HIS A 224 -6.44 -14.60 -8.48
N PHE A 225 -6.96 -13.55 -9.12
CA PHE A 225 -6.16 -12.73 -10.00
C PHE A 225 -5.24 -11.81 -9.19
N TYR A 226 -4.13 -11.38 -9.79
CA TYR A 226 -3.11 -10.54 -9.14
C TYR A 226 -3.66 -9.22 -8.58
N PHE A 227 -4.71 -8.64 -9.17
CA PHE A 227 -5.33 -7.39 -8.71
C PHE A 227 -6.33 -7.60 -7.57
N THR A 228 -6.72 -8.84 -7.28
CA THR A 228 -7.56 -9.21 -6.12
C THR A 228 -6.73 -9.79 -4.96
N ASP A 229 -5.42 -9.97 -5.15
CA ASP A 229 -4.60 -10.61 -4.14
C ASP A 229 -4.44 -9.71 -2.90
N PHE A 230 -4.38 -10.33 -1.74
CA PHE A 230 -4.19 -9.62 -0.48
C PHE A 230 -2.72 -9.26 -0.30
N GLU A 231 -2.45 -8.00 0.06
CA GLU A 231 -1.10 -7.62 0.44
C GLU A 231 -0.67 -8.37 1.71
N ARG A 232 0.59 -8.86 1.70
CA ARG A 232 1.18 -9.61 2.81
C ARG A 232 2.33 -8.80 3.39
N HIS A 233 2.25 -8.50 4.68
CA HIS A 233 3.28 -7.72 5.38
C HIS A 233 4.66 -8.40 5.31
N VAL A 234 4.70 -9.74 5.37
CA VAL A 234 5.96 -10.48 5.25
C VAL A 234 6.64 -10.37 3.90
N SER A 235 5.88 -10.15 2.83
CA SER A 235 6.45 -9.95 1.50
C SER A 235 7.25 -8.65 1.43
N GLU A 236 6.82 -7.60 2.14
CA GLU A 236 7.58 -6.35 2.25
C GLU A 236 8.93 -6.57 2.94
N ILE A 237 8.91 -7.29 4.06
CA ILE A 237 10.12 -7.61 4.84
C ILE A 237 11.06 -8.47 4.01
N ALA A 238 10.55 -9.56 3.43
CA ALA A 238 11.35 -10.48 2.64
C ALA A 238 11.95 -9.80 1.40
N SER A 239 11.18 -8.97 0.71
CA SER A 239 11.65 -8.23 -0.48
C SER A 239 12.78 -7.27 -0.15
N PHE A 240 12.70 -6.56 0.99
CA PHE A 240 13.79 -5.69 1.45
C PHE A 240 15.08 -6.48 1.71
N HIS A 241 14.98 -7.60 2.40
CA HIS A 241 16.15 -8.43 2.71
C HIS A 241 16.73 -9.09 1.45
N LEU A 242 15.88 -9.55 0.54
CA LEU A 242 16.30 -10.12 -0.75
C LEU A 242 17.00 -9.08 -1.63
N ASP A 243 16.44 -7.87 -1.76
CA ASP A 243 17.04 -6.75 -2.50
C ASP A 243 18.42 -6.38 -1.93
N LYS A 244 18.58 -6.41 -0.60
CA LYS A 244 19.88 -6.21 0.06
C LYS A 244 20.87 -7.33 -0.25
N VAL A 245 20.45 -8.60 -0.17
CA VAL A 245 21.29 -9.77 -0.43
C VAL A 245 21.69 -9.87 -1.90
N LEU A 246 20.84 -9.45 -2.83
CA LEU A 246 21.15 -9.37 -4.26
C LEU A 246 22.01 -8.14 -4.63
N GLY A 247 22.30 -7.27 -3.67
CA GLY A 247 23.17 -6.11 -3.86
C GLY A 247 22.52 -4.93 -4.57
N PHE A 248 21.20 -4.97 -4.78
CA PHE A 248 20.44 -3.88 -5.41
C PHE A 248 20.34 -2.66 -4.50
N ARG A 249 19.94 -2.84 -3.23
CA ARG A 249 19.77 -1.75 -2.23
C ARG A 249 18.89 -0.61 -2.74
N ARG A 250 17.73 -0.94 -3.32
CA ARG A 250 16.76 0.02 -3.90
C ARG A 250 15.43 0.03 -3.17
N THR A 251 15.14 -0.98 -2.36
CA THR A 251 13.95 -1.02 -1.52
C THR A 251 14.15 -0.21 -0.23
N PRO A 252 13.14 0.50 0.27
CA PRO A 252 13.22 1.15 1.58
C PRO A 252 13.45 0.11 2.71
N PRO A 253 14.23 0.46 3.75
CA PRO A 253 14.35 -0.36 4.96
C PRO A 253 13.01 -0.79 5.54
N CYS A 254 12.81 -2.10 5.68
CA CYS A 254 11.58 -2.70 6.19
C CYS A 254 11.87 -3.74 7.29
N VAL A 255 11.13 -3.69 8.40
CA VAL A 255 11.27 -4.61 9.55
C VAL A 255 9.90 -5.10 10.02
N GLY A 256 9.85 -6.29 10.61
CA GLY A 256 8.66 -6.78 11.31
C GLY A 256 8.56 -6.23 12.73
N ARG A 257 7.35 -5.92 13.18
CA ARG A 257 7.05 -5.55 14.57
C ARG A 257 5.72 -6.14 15.01
N LYS A 258 5.67 -6.63 16.25
CA LYS A 258 4.42 -6.92 16.95
C LYS A 258 4.03 -5.70 17.76
N VAL A 259 2.77 -5.30 17.66
CA VAL A 259 2.20 -4.15 18.35
C VAL A 259 0.99 -4.60 19.19
N ASN A 260 0.82 -4.00 20.36
CA ASN A 260 -0.42 -4.13 21.12
C ASN A 260 -1.43 -3.10 20.59
N ILE A 261 -2.41 -3.51 19.80
CA ILE A 261 -3.32 -2.55 19.15
C ILE A 261 -4.26 -1.84 20.12
N SER A 262 -4.48 -2.40 21.32
CA SER A 262 -5.29 -1.74 22.35
C SER A 262 -4.54 -0.62 23.05
N GLU A 263 -3.24 -0.75 23.22
CA GLU A 263 -2.42 0.20 23.98
C GLU A 263 -1.62 1.15 23.07
N GLU A 264 -1.08 0.63 21.96
CA GLU A 264 -0.21 1.37 21.05
C GLU A 264 -0.99 2.00 19.89
N PHE A 265 -2.18 1.50 19.52
CA PHE A 265 -2.95 2.04 18.38
C PHE A 265 -4.21 2.76 18.85
N TYR A 266 -5.15 2.06 19.49
CA TYR A 266 -6.48 2.58 19.85
C TYR A 266 -6.49 3.99 20.48
N PRO A 267 -5.59 4.36 21.42
CA PRO A 267 -5.58 5.71 21.99
C PRO A 267 -4.94 6.78 21.09
N LEU A 268 -4.25 6.39 20.01
CA LEU A 268 -3.45 7.25 19.14
C LEU A 268 -4.02 7.41 17.72
N VAL A 269 -5.10 6.69 17.39
CA VAL A 269 -5.72 6.71 16.06
C VAL A 269 -6.57 7.95 15.84
N GLU A 270 -6.62 8.42 14.59
CA GLU A 270 -7.51 9.50 14.18
C GLU A 270 -9.00 9.11 14.25
N PRO A 271 -9.93 10.09 14.37
CA PRO A 271 -11.34 9.81 14.62
C PRO A 271 -12.02 8.87 13.63
N ASP A 272 -11.65 8.93 12.35
CA ASP A 272 -12.29 8.11 11.32
C ASP A 272 -11.82 6.65 11.33
N LEU A 273 -10.55 6.42 11.65
CA LEU A 273 -10.02 5.08 11.89
C LEU A 273 -10.55 4.51 13.21
N HIS A 274 -10.64 5.34 14.26
CA HIS A 274 -11.14 4.95 15.58
C HIS A 274 -12.55 4.33 15.54
N LYS A 275 -13.44 4.87 14.70
CA LYS A 275 -14.81 4.36 14.52
C LYS A 275 -14.88 2.93 13.95
N THR A 276 -13.80 2.46 13.32
CA THR A 276 -13.75 1.13 12.70
C THR A 276 -13.29 0.03 13.66
N PHE A 277 -12.92 0.39 14.90
CA PHE A 277 -12.54 -0.59 15.91
C PHE A 277 -13.76 -1.27 16.53
N PHE A 278 -13.65 -2.58 16.77
CA PHE A 278 -14.69 -3.38 17.43
C PHE A 278 -14.08 -4.64 18.07
N ILE A 279 -14.88 -5.33 18.87
CA ILE A 279 -14.53 -6.62 19.47
C ILE A 279 -15.23 -7.73 18.70
N SER A 280 -14.46 -8.72 18.22
CA SER A 280 -15.02 -9.89 17.55
C SER A 280 -15.76 -10.82 18.53
N PRO A 281 -16.63 -11.73 18.05
CA PRO A 281 -17.27 -12.73 18.90
C PRO A 281 -16.29 -13.63 19.67
N ALA A 282 -15.05 -13.75 19.20
CA ALA A 282 -13.98 -14.49 19.86
C ALA A 282 -13.23 -13.68 20.94
N GLY A 283 -13.62 -12.42 21.19
CA GLY A 283 -12.98 -11.54 22.17
C GLY A 283 -11.74 -10.80 21.66
N ASN A 284 -11.39 -10.94 20.38
CA ASN A 284 -10.24 -10.24 19.80
C ASN A 284 -10.58 -8.79 19.45
N VAL A 285 -9.61 -7.89 19.62
CA VAL A 285 -9.71 -6.50 19.18
C VAL A 285 -9.44 -6.45 17.69
N CYS A 286 -10.34 -5.81 16.94
CA CYS A 286 -10.30 -5.76 15.48
C CYS A 286 -10.52 -4.33 14.97
N PHE A 287 -10.04 -4.06 13.76
CA PHE A 287 -10.34 -2.85 13.01
C PHE A 287 -10.26 -3.12 11.51
N HIS A 288 -11.02 -2.38 10.69
CA HIS A 288 -11.00 -2.56 9.23
C HIS A 288 -10.53 -1.33 8.45
N GLY A 289 -10.54 -0.13 9.05
CA GLY A 289 -10.19 1.11 8.37
C GLY A 289 -11.10 1.43 7.17
N GLN A 290 -10.62 2.27 6.25
CA GLN A 290 -11.39 2.85 5.14
C GLN A 290 -10.57 2.85 3.84
N CYS A 291 -10.67 1.78 3.05
CA CYS A 291 -10.00 1.64 1.76
C CYS A 291 -10.93 1.01 0.73
N THR A 292 -10.52 1.01 -0.55
CA THR A 292 -11.41 0.55 -1.62
C THR A 292 -11.58 -0.97 -1.66
N TYR A 293 -10.59 -1.74 -1.21
CA TYR A 293 -10.60 -3.21 -1.19
C TYR A 293 -10.45 -3.75 0.23
N TYR A 294 -11.42 -4.59 0.62
CA TYR A 294 -11.34 -5.41 1.83
C TYR A 294 -11.16 -4.62 3.14
N CYS A 295 -11.69 -3.40 3.19
CA CYS A 295 -11.82 -2.58 4.41
C CYS A 295 -13.28 -2.58 4.91
N ASP A 296 -13.76 -3.76 5.27
CA ASP A 296 -15.10 -3.99 5.81
C ASP A 296 -15.01 -4.96 7.00
N THR A 297 -16.12 -5.13 7.74
CA THR A 297 -16.16 -6.00 8.93
C THR A 297 -15.82 -7.46 8.63
N SER A 298 -16.12 -7.98 7.43
CA SER A 298 -15.83 -9.38 7.05
C SER A 298 -14.36 -9.61 6.73
N HIS A 299 -13.62 -8.55 6.41
CA HIS A 299 -12.19 -8.56 6.13
C HIS A 299 -11.38 -7.76 7.17
N ALA A 300 -11.91 -7.61 8.39
CA ALA A 300 -11.22 -6.87 9.44
C ALA A 300 -9.87 -7.53 9.83
N ILE A 301 -8.95 -6.70 10.28
CA ILE A 301 -7.70 -7.13 10.89
C ILE A 301 -7.92 -7.26 12.38
N CYS A 302 -7.56 -8.41 12.95
CA CYS A 302 -7.74 -8.71 14.36
C CYS A 302 -6.40 -9.07 15.02
N GLY A 303 -6.23 -8.66 16.27
CA GLY A 303 -5.16 -9.16 17.13
C GLY A 303 -5.46 -10.55 17.69
N ASP A 304 -4.51 -11.06 18.49
CA ASP A 304 -4.66 -12.32 19.24
C ASP A 304 -4.29 -12.14 20.73
N PRO A 305 -5.25 -11.80 21.59
CA PRO A 305 -6.45 -11.01 21.25
C PRO A 305 -6.12 -9.53 20.98
N HIS A 306 -4.98 -9.04 21.47
CA HIS A 306 -4.51 -7.64 21.34
C HIS A 306 -3.26 -7.50 20.48
N MET A 307 -2.46 -8.56 20.37
CA MET A 307 -1.19 -8.50 19.66
C MET A 307 -1.42 -8.68 18.17
N LEU A 308 -0.88 -7.75 17.37
CA LEU A 308 -0.90 -7.80 15.92
C LEU A 308 0.52 -7.65 15.39
N GLU A 309 0.91 -8.52 14.47
CA GLU A 309 2.16 -8.34 13.74
C GLU A 309 1.94 -7.47 12.50
N GLY A 310 2.95 -6.72 12.07
CA GLY A 310 2.95 -6.07 10.78
C GLY A 310 4.36 -5.68 10.33
N SER A 311 4.45 -5.22 9.09
CA SER A 311 5.69 -4.73 8.50
C SER A 311 5.76 -3.22 8.61
N LEU A 312 6.91 -2.69 9.00
CA LEU A 312 7.22 -1.27 9.07
C LEU A 312 8.26 -0.92 8.02
N SER A 313 7.85 -0.15 7.02
CA SER A 313 8.76 0.41 6.01
C SER A 313 8.98 1.89 6.28
N ILE A 314 10.24 2.33 6.31
CA ILE A 314 10.57 3.74 6.60
C ILE A 314 9.90 4.68 5.60
N TRP A 315 9.35 5.79 6.08
CA TRP A 315 8.75 6.81 5.22
C TRP A 315 9.82 7.51 4.38
N LEU A 316 9.55 7.64 3.07
CA LEU A 316 10.44 8.34 2.15
C LEU A 316 10.28 9.86 2.27
N PRO A 317 11.33 10.64 1.99
CA PRO A 317 11.26 12.09 2.05
C PRO A 317 10.23 12.63 1.02
N LEU A 318 9.37 13.57 1.46
CA LEU A 318 8.30 14.12 0.63
C LEU A 318 8.83 14.97 -0.52
N ALA A 319 8.26 14.82 -1.72
CA ALA A 319 8.61 15.63 -2.89
C ALA A 319 8.41 17.16 -2.69
N THR A 320 7.50 17.58 -1.81
CA THR A 320 7.20 18.99 -1.51
C THR A 320 8.22 19.65 -0.58
N SER A 321 9.03 18.89 0.16
CA SER A 321 10.16 19.44 0.91
C SER A 321 11.32 19.90 0.02
N TRP A 322 11.20 19.70 -1.31
CA TRP A 322 12.27 19.88 -2.29
C TRP A 322 11.83 20.76 -3.49
N THR A 323 11.18 21.90 -3.26
CA THR A 323 10.80 22.88 -4.30
C THR A 323 11.93 23.82 -4.74
N GLY A 324 13.17 23.60 -4.29
CA GLY A 324 14.36 24.31 -4.80
C GLY A 324 15.20 23.38 -5.66
N ASN A 325 15.45 23.74 -6.91
CA ASN A 325 16.32 23.00 -7.84
C ASN A 325 17.79 23.06 -7.35
N PRO A 326 18.40 21.97 -6.85
CA PRO A 326 19.77 22.02 -6.33
C PRO A 326 20.84 21.71 -7.40
N PHE A 327 20.42 21.32 -8.61
CA PHE A 327 21.33 20.93 -9.71
C PHE A 327 21.72 22.08 -10.65
N GLU A 328 21.32 23.31 -10.34
CA GLU A 328 21.73 24.47 -11.11
C GLU A 328 22.93 25.17 -10.45
N ALA A 329 24.12 24.58 -10.63
CA ALA A 329 25.39 25.21 -10.31
C ALA A 329 26.02 25.81 -11.57
N ARG A 330 25.80 27.12 -11.75
CA ARG A 330 26.68 28.14 -12.35
C ARG A 330 27.60 27.69 -13.52
N GLY A 331 27.14 27.95 -14.75
CA GLY A 331 28.00 28.37 -15.86
C GLY A 331 27.99 29.90 -15.95
N GLY A 332 29.17 30.53 -16.07
CA GLY A 332 29.32 31.99 -16.00
C GLY A 332 29.00 32.74 -17.30
N GLY A 333 28.07 33.71 -17.21
CA GLY A 333 28.01 35.03 -17.89
C GLY A 333 27.75 35.12 -19.41
N PRO A 334 27.33 36.31 -19.93
CA PRO A 334 26.29 37.21 -19.45
C PRO A 334 25.22 37.55 -20.52
N THR A 335 24.14 38.21 -20.07
CA THR A 335 23.19 39.09 -20.79
C THR A 335 21.84 38.54 -21.30
N THR A 336 20.81 39.24 -20.80
CA THR A 336 19.49 39.60 -21.36
C THR A 336 18.28 38.66 -21.22
N SER A 337 17.26 39.27 -20.60
CA SER A 337 15.80 39.01 -20.64
C SER A 337 15.25 37.67 -20.16
N ASP A 338 14.92 37.67 -18.86
CA ASP A 338 13.64 37.25 -18.28
C ASP A 338 12.72 36.32 -19.12
N ALA A 339 12.78 35.02 -18.80
CA ALA A 339 11.68 34.08 -18.96
C ALA A 339 11.76 33.04 -17.84
N ARG A 340 10.95 33.22 -16.79
CA ARG A 340 10.74 32.25 -15.71
C ARG A 340 10.29 30.90 -16.31
N GLN A 341 11.17 29.91 -16.33
CA GLN A 341 10.76 28.51 -16.51
C GLN A 341 10.37 27.89 -15.16
N PRO A 342 9.30 27.08 -15.10
CA PRO A 342 8.89 26.42 -13.86
C PRO A 342 9.94 25.40 -13.42
N GLY A 343 10.41 25.52 -12.17
CA GLY A 343 11.41 24.64 -11.57
C GLY A 343 10.99 23.18 -11.60
N ARG A 344 11.87 22.28 -12.06
CA ARG A 344 11.63 20.84 -12.08
C ARG A 344 11.70 20.25 -10.67
N ARG A 345 10.65 19.51 -10.31
CA ARG A 345 10.47 18.78 -9.05
C ARG A 345 11.40 17.56 -9.01
N ILE A 346 12.09 17.33 -7.89
CA ILE A 346 12.77 16.04 -7.66
C ILE A 346 11.68 15.05 -7.23
N THR A 347 11.36 14.11 -8.11
CA THR A 347 10.45 12.99 -7.81
C THR A 347 11.30 11.74 -7.58
N ILE A 348 11.24 11.17 -6.38
CA ILE A 348 11.75 9.81 -6.15
C ILE A 348 10.70 8.85 -6.72
N THR A 349 10.86 8.47 -7.98
CA THR A 349 10.03 7.44 -8.62
C THR A 349 10.66 6.08 -8.35
N VAL A 350 10.02 5.29 -7.49
CA VAL A 350 10.28 3.85 -7.40
C VAL A 350 9.56 3.20 -8.57
N SER A 351 10.27 3.01 -9.68
CA SER A 351 9.75 2.28 -10.84
C SER A 351 9.82 0.79 -10.56
N THR A 352 8.70 0.15 -10.26
CA THR A 352 8.53 -1.30 -10.46
C THR A 352 8.30 -1.52 -11.94
N LYS A 353 9.32 -1.97 -12.67
CA LYS A 353 9.12 -2.58 -13.99
C LYS A 353 8.97 -4.08 -13.82
#